data_AF-A0A8R7U1R7-F1
#
_entry.id   AF-A0A8R7U1R7-F1
#
_cell.length_a   1.000
_cell.length_b   1.000
_cell.length_c   1.000
_cell.angle_alpha   90.00
_cell.angle_beta   90.00
_cell.angle_gamma   90.00
#
_symmetry.space_group_name_H-M   'P 1'
#
loop_
_entity.id
_entity.type
_entity.pdbx_description
1 polymer ?
#
loop_
_entity_poly.entity_id
_entity_poly.type
_entity_poly.pdbx_seq_one_letter_code
_entity_poly.pdbx_strand_id
1 'polypeptide(L)'
;STLAGFFFETWDTKKVSRRYQSVSGNWRPPINSSLSFLPRCEKLHILDCCNGLLLCKCWQDTDRKILDYVVCNPATEKWVVVPATN
;
A
#
# COMPACT_ATOMS: atom_id res chain seq x y z
N SER A 1 9.26 2.30 21.13
CA SER A 1 8.15 1.40 20.77
C SER A 1 8.13 1.19 19.28
N THR A 2 8.17 -0.06 18.82
CA THR A 2 8.05 -0.41 17.40
C THR A 2 6.57 -0.47 17.04
N LEU A 3 6.20 0.13 15.92
CA LEU A 3 4.83 0.16 15.44
C LEU A 3 4.46 -1.21 14.87
N ALA A 4 3.76 -2.04 15.64
CA ALA A 4 3.33 -3.37 15.20
C ALA A 4 1.87 -3.30 14.73
N GLY A 5 1.63 -3.67 13.48
CA GLY A 5 0.30 -3.73 12.88
C GLY A 5 0.37 -4.21 11.44
N PHE A 6 -0.80 -4.39 10.82
CA PHE A 6 -0.90 -4.90 9.46
C PHE A 6 -1.86 -4.05 8.63
N PHE A 7 -1.60 -4.00 7.32
CA PHE A 7 -2.51 -3.44 6.34
C PHE A 7 -3.40 -4.55 5.78
N PHE A 8 -4.65 -4.23 5.50
CA PHE A 8 -5.57 -5.14 4.85
C PHE A 8 -6.54 -4.39 3.97
N GLU A 9 -7.07 -5.11 2.98
CA GLU A 9 -8.12 -4.65 2.08
C GLU A 9 -9.46 -5.23 2.53
N THR A 10 -10.50 -4.39 2.51
CA THR A 10 -11.88 -4.82 2.67
C THR A 10 -12.63 -4.54 1.38
N TRP A 11 -13.37 -5.52 0.88
CA TRP A 11 -14.22 -5.40 -0.28
C TRP A 11 -15.67 -5.14 0.18
N ASP A 12 -16.19 -3.96 -0.13
CA ASP A 12 -17.62 -3.74 -0.21
C ASP A 12 -18.03 -3.87 -1.68
N THR A 13 -19.28 -4.23 -1.94
CA THR A 13 -19.95 -4.54 -3.23
C THR A 13 -19.54 -3.68 -4.43
N LYS A 14 -18.96 -2.49 -4.23
CA LYS A 14 -18.44 -1.60 -5.29
C LYS A 14 -17.08 -0.93 -5.00
N LYS A 15 -16.44 -1.17 -3.85
CA LYS A 15 -15.26 -0.40 -3.42
C LYS A 15 -14.28 -1.21 -2.58
N VAL A 16 -13.00 -1.14 -2.95
CA VAL A 16 -11.88 -1.58 -2.11
C VAL A 16 -11.53 -0.47 -1.14
N SER A 17 -11.51 -0.78 0.15
CA SER A 17 -11.04 0.13 1.19
C SER A 17 -9.80 -0.46 1.86
N ARG A 18 -8.71 0.30 1.90
CA ARG A 18 -7.47 -0.07 2.60
C ARG A 18 -7.49 0.46 4.02
N ARG A 19 -7.15 -0.39 4.99
CA ARG A 19 -7.11 -0.05 6.42
C ARG A 19 -5.80 -0.53 7.05
N TYR A 20 -5.43 0.13 8.13
CA TYR A 20 -4.35 -0.29 9.01
C TYR A 20 -4.93 -0.68 10.37
N GLN A 21 -4.52 -1.84 10.90
CA GLN A 21 -4.87 -2.29 12.24
C GLN A 21 -3.61 -2.43 13.09
N SER A 22 -3.53 -1.65 14.16
CA SER A 22 -2.52 -1.81 15.21
C SER A 22 -2.80 -3.07 16.02
N VAL A 23 -1.75 -3.84 16.36
CA VAL A 23 -1.85 -4.98 17.29
C VAL A 23 -1.60 -4.59 18.74
N SER A 24 -0.91 -3.47 18.98
CA SER A 24 -0.53 -3.00 20.31
C SER A 24 -1.56 -2.05 20.95
N GLY A 25 -2.83 -2.11 20.52
CA GLY A 25 -3.93 -1.30 21.09
C GLY A 25 -4.25 -0.02 20.31
N ASN A 26 -4.92 0.95 20.97
CA ASN A 26 -5.54 2.17 20.41
C ASN A 26 -4.57 3.17 19.75
N TRP A 27 -3.31 2.80 19.53
CA TRP A 27 -2.36 3.68 18.88
C TRP A 27 -2.68 3.75 17.38
N ARG A 28 -3.23 4.90 16.96
CA ARG A 28 -3.43 5.27 15.57
C ARG A 28 -2.29 6.20 15.16
N PRO A 29 -1.18 5.68 14.62
CA PRO A 29 -0.22 6.56 13.95
C PRO A 29 -0.94 7.31 12.82
N PRO A 30 -0.44 8.47 12.38
CA PRO A 30 -0.97 9.21 11.23
C PRO A 30 -0.64 8.49 9.92
N ILE A 31 -0.86 7.18 9.86
CA ILE A 31 -0.71 6.38 8.66
C ILE A 31 -1.94 6.61 7.80
N ASN A 32 -1.74 7.33 6.71
CA ASN A 32 -2.75 7.49 5.69
C ASN A 32 -2.95 6.16 4.94
N SER A 33 -3.97 5.39 5.34
CA SER A 33 -4.27 4.09 4.74
C SER A 33 -4.74 4.17 3.28
N SER A 34 -5.05 5.37 2.76
CA SER A 34 -5.35 5.56 1.35
C SER A 34 -4.12 5.38 0.46
N LEU A 35 -2.91 5.54 1.02
CA LEU A 35 -1.63 5.54 0.30
C LEU A 35 -1.59 6.57 -0.84
N SER A 36 -2.21 7.75 -0.66
CA SER A 36 -2.30 8.80 -1.68
C SER A 36 -0.97 9.44 -2.08
N PHE A 37 0.10 9.17 -1.34
CA PHE A 37 1.46 9.61 -1.66
C PHE A 37 2.11 8.79 -2.80
N LEU A 38 1.51 7.66 -3.17
CA LEU A 38 1.92 6.80 -4.29
C LEU A 38 1.56 7.42 -5.64
N PRO A 39 2.18 6.96 -6.76
CA PRO A 39 1.81 7.43 -8.08
C PRO A 39 0.34 7.10 -8.38
N ARG A 40 -0.24 7.83 -9.33
CA ARG A 40 -1.64 7.65 -9.72
C ARG A 40 -1.83 6.26 -10.36
N CYS A 41 -2.36 5.34 -9.58
CA CYS A 41 -2.73 3.99 -10.00
C CYS A 41 -4.25 3.91 -10.17
N GLU A 42 -4.72 3.32 -11.26
CA GLU A 42 -6.15 2.98 -11.43
C GLU A 42 -6.56 1.94 -10.37
N LYS A 43 -5.70 0.95 -10.16
CA LYS A 43 -5.84 -0.08 -9.13
C LYS A 43 -4.53 -0.26 -8.40
N LEU A 44 -4.63 -0.48 -7.09
CA LEU A 44 -3.49 -0.76 -6.24
C LEU A 44 -3.84 -1.90 -5.30
N HIS A 45 -3.01 -2.95 -5.30
CA HIS A 45 -3.14 -4.11 -4.44
C HIS A 45 -1.89 -4.28 -3.60
N ILE A 46 -2.04 -4.50 -2.29
CA ILE A 46 -0.93 -4.86 -1.40
C ILE A 46 -0.65 -6.36 -1.55
N LEU A 47 0.59 -6.71 -1.87
CA LEU A 47 1.03 -8.10 -2.07
C LEU A 47 1.70 -8.67 -0.83
N ASP A 48 2.56 -7.88 -0.19
CA ASP A 48 3.36 -8.32 0.96
C ASP A 48 3.77 -7.13 1.84
N CYS A 49 4.21 -7.43 3.07
CA CYS A 49 4.74 -6.44 4.00
C CYS A 49 5.94 -6.98 4.80
N CYS A 50 7.01 -6.18 4.90
CA CYS A 50 8.21 -6.56 5.65
C CYS A 50 8.93 -5.30 6.17
N ASN A 51 9.39 -5.32 7.43
CA ASN A 51 10.13 -4.21 8.05
C ASN A 51 9.44 -2.83 7.92
N GLY A 52 8.11 -2.79 7.98
CA GLY A 52 7.32 -1.56 7.82
C GLY A 52 7.20 -1.06 6.38
N LEU A 53 7.72 -1.81 5.41
CA LEU A 53 7.54 -1.57 3.98
C LEU A 53 6.38 -2.40 3.45
N LEU A 54 5.69 -1.86 2.44
CA LEU A 54 4.67 -2.55 1.67
C LEU A 54 5.18 -2.79 0.25
N LEU A 55 4.94 -4.00 -0.25
CA LEU A 55 5.03 -4.30 -1.67
C LEU A 55 3.64 -4.17 -2.28
N CYS A 56 3.49 -3.28 -3.24
CA CYS A 56 2.25 -2.97 -3.92
C CYS A 56 2.35 -3.28 -5.42
N LYS A 57 1.23 -3.71 -5.99
CA LYS A 57 1.01 -3.86 -7.43
C LYS A 57 0.14 -2.71 -7.91
N CYS A 58 0.65 -1.91 -8.85
CA CYS A 58 -0.01 -0.73 -9.40
C CYS A 58 -0.34 -0.94 -10.88
N TRP A 59 -1.60 -0.69 -11.26
CA TRP A 59 -2.03 -0.65 -12.66
C TRP A 59 -2.11 0.80 -13.12
N GLN A 60 -1.40 1.15 -14.18
CA GLN A 60 -1.46 2.48 -14.76
C GLN A 60 -2.73 2.66 -15.62
N ASP A 61 -3.28 3.88 -15.57
CA ASP A 61 -4.50 4.29 -16.30
C ASP A 61 -4.22 4.41 -17.81
N THR A 62 -3.06 4.96 -18.18
CA THR A 62 -2.72 5.37 -19.55
C THR A 62 -2.43 4.20 -20.48
N ASP A 63 -1.92 3.09 -19.93
CA ASP A 63 -1.65 1.87 -20.67
C ASP A 63 -1.94 0.68 -19.75
N ARG A 64 -3.15 0.12 -19.84
CA ARG A 64 -3.65 -1.00 -19.01
C ARG A 64 -2.77 -2.27 -19.05
N LYS A 65 -1.68 -2.24 -19.81
CA LYS A 65 -0.64 -3.27 -19.92
C LYS A 65 0.58 -3.01 -19.03
N ILE A 66 0.82 -1.77 -18.59
CA ILE A 66 1.96 -1.43 -17.75
C ILE A 66 1.60 -1.69 -16.30
N LEU A 67 2.37 -2.59 -15.70
CA LEU A 67 2.19 -3.06 -14.34
C LEU A 67 3.47 -2.79 -13.58
N ASP A 68 3.39 -1.86 -12.65
CA ASP A 68 4.52 -1.50 -11.80
C ASP A 68 4.39 -2.19 -10.45
N TYR A 69 5.53 -2.69 -9.97
CA TYR A 69 5.68 -3.06 -8.58
C TYR A 69 6.26 -1.86 -7.85
N VAL A 70 5.65 -1.49 -6.73
CA VAL A 70 6.04 -0.34 -5.92
C VAL A 70 6.36 -0.83 -4.52
N VAL A 71 7.52 -0.46 -4.02
CA VAL A 71 7.85 -0.62 -2.59
C VAL A 71 7.65 0.73 -1.93
N CYS A 72 6.88 0.77 -0.83
CA CYS A 72 6.64 2.02 -0.11
C CYS A 72 6.75 1.89 1.40
N ASN A 73 7.08 3.01 2.04
CA ASN A 73 7.07 3.19 3.49
C ASN A 73 5.92 4.16 3.86
N PRO A 74 4.78 3.66 4.37
CA PRO A 74 3.66 4.49 4.77
C PRO A 74 3.95 5.44 5.95
N ALA A 75 4.96 5.15 6.77
CA ALA A 75 5.32 6.00 7.91
C ALA A 75 6.11 7.25 7.47
N THR A 76 6.81 7.17 6.34
CA THR A 76 7.59 8.29 5.79
C THR A 76 7.03 8.85 4.49
N GLU A 77 5.94 8.26 3.98
CA GLU A 77 5.33 8.60 2.69
C GLU A 77 6.31 8.58 1.51
N LYS A 78 7.27 7.64 1.53
CA LYS A 78 8.26 7.46 0.46
C LYS A 78 7.99 6.16 -0.29
N TRP A 79 8.29 6.15 -1.58
CA TRP A 79 8.13 4.98 -2.44
C TRP A 79 9.15 4.95 -3.57
N VAL A 80 9.30 3.77 -4.17
CA VAL A 80 10.12 3.53 -5.35
C VAL A 80 9.46 2.46 -6.22
N VAL A 81 9.52 2.64 -7.54
CA VAL A 81 9.15 1.59 -8.50
C VAL A 81 10.30 0.59 -8.57
N VAL A 82 10.00 -0.68 -8.41
CA VAL A 82 10.97 -1.76 -8.58
C VAL A 82 10.73 -2.43 -9.94
N PRO A 83 11.81 -2.85 -10.63
CA PRO A 83 11.68 -3.50 -11.92
C PRO A 83 10.84 -4.79 -11.79
N ALA A 84 9.88 -4.97 -12.69
CA ALA A 84 9.26 -6.27 -12.90
C ALA A 84 10.33 -7.16 -13.54
N THR A 85 10.96 -8.03 -12.75
CA THR A 85 11.97 -8.95 -13.29
C THR A 85 11.30 -9.92 -14.26
N ASN A 86 11.95 -10.13 -15.41
CA ASN A 86 11.64 -11.18 -16.38
C ASN A 86 11.96 -12.57 -15.82
#